data_AF-A0A944KDZ1-F1
#
_entry.id   AF-A0A944KDZ1-F1
#
_cell.length_a   1.000
_cell.length_b   1.000
_cell.length_c   1.000
_cell.angle_alpha   90.00
_cell.angle_beta   90.00
_cell.angle_gamma   90.00
#
_symmetry.space_group_name_H-M   'P 1'
#
loop_
_entity.id
_entity.type
_entity.pdbx_description
1 polymer ?
#
loop_
_entity_poly.entity_id
_entity_poly.type
_entity_poly.pdbx_seq_one_letter_code
_entity_poly.pdbx_strand_id
1 'polypeptide(L)'
;MLTFDFLDARHGDCFLVRWGTQEGTPGRRVMLVDGGPPGVYEASLRDQLAQLTPDSDGTPRIDVACLSHVDDDHAAGLLRLLAEMRRARKDELPEPFTVKRLWFNSVEELVDRRAPGLSASVQPLIESAMTNSGAVRASYGQGRAIRDEATALGLAGNPLFDGPLTEGAETTLDDLHVTVVAPDEVALEQLEKRWREAKKRGDPEVISASYTDGSVPNLSSIVLLIRHDGRTALLTGDARGDRILTGLRDSGLLTDSEPLHVDLLKLPHHGSERNVERDFFENVRADHYVVSADGIRHHHPHEDTLRWLVESRDEDDEYVIHLTNDIAFATDALTALGKRRSFEVDVRPATDPALVIEVGEES
;
A
#
# COMPACT_ATOMS: atom_id res chain seq x y z
N MET A 1 12.11 1.01 17.51
CA MET A 1 10.68 0.60 17.55
C MET A 1 9.96 1.04 16.27
N LEU A 2 9.03 0.23 15.76
CA LEU A 2 8.09 0.61 14.70
C LEU A 2 6.66 0.64 15.26
N THR A 3 5.89 1.67 14.95
CA THR A 3 4.46 1.75 15.32
C THR A 3 3.62 1.89 14.06
N PHE A 4 2.51 1.17 13.98
CA PHE A 4 1.59 1.19 12.85
C PHE A 4 0.20 1.61 13.32
N ASP A 5 -0.37 2.67 12.71
CA ASP A 5 -1.73 3.11 12.98
C ASP A 5 -2.62 2.79 11.77
N PHE A 6 -3.30 1.65 11.77
CA PHE A 6 -4.23 1.29 10.70
C PHE A 6 -5.58 1.97 10.92
N LEU A 7 -5.93 2.91 10.03
CA LEU A 7 -7.16 3.69 10.14
C LEU A 7 -8.37 2.88 9.67
N ASP A 8 -9.58 3.38 9.96
CA ASP A 8 -10.79 2.90 9.30
C ASP A 8 -10.82 3.31 7.83
N ALA A 9 -10.15 2.51 7.00
CA ALA A 9 -10.07 2.67 5.55
C ALA A 9 -11.18 1.91 4.81
N ARG A 10 -12.14 1.33 5.54
CA ARG A 10 -13.23 0.50 4.98
C ARG A 10 -12.68 -0.66 4.14
N HIS A 11 -12.78 -0.57 2.82
CA HIS A 11 -12.39 -1.62 1.88
C HIS A 11 -11.03 -1.38 1.22
N GLY A 12 -10.26 -0.40 1.67
CA GLY A 12 -8.94 -0.07 1.13
C GLY A 12 -7.86 0.01 2.20
N ASP A 13 -6.71 0.59 1.85
CA ASP A 13 -5.61 0.84 2.79
C ASP A 13 -5.48 2.32 3.14
N CYS A 14 -5.26 2.60 4.42
CA CYS A 14 -4.84 3.90 4.91
C CYS A 14 -4.23 3.73 6.30
N PHE A 15 -2.92 3.90 6.42
CA PHE A 15 -2.25 3.72 7.69
C PHE A 15 -0.99 4.56 7.82
N LEU A 16 -0.55 4.77 9.06
CA LEU A 16 0.69 5.46 9.37
C LEU A 16 1.73 4.46 9.83
N VAL A 17 2.97 4.63 9.38
CA VAL A 17 4.15 3.96 9.93
C VAL A 17 4.99 5.02 10.64
N ARG A 18 5.27 4.81 11.92
CA ARG A 18 6.06 5.72 12.74
C ARG A 18 7.33 5.04 13.23
N TRP A 19 8.45 5.76 13.14
CA TRP A 19 9.76 5.28 13.61
C TRP A 19 10.58 6.42 14.21
N GLY A 20 11.77 6.08 14.72
CA GLY A 20 12.63 7.01 15.45
C GLY A 20 12.22 7.13 16.92
N THR A 21 12.32 8.33 17.48
CA THR A 21 12.14 8.58 18.92
C THR A 21 10.67 8.51 19.37
N GLN A 22 10.46 8.54 20.69
CA GLN A 22 9.14 8.46 21.31
C GLN A 22 8.17 9.56 20.85
N GLU A 23 6.87 9.29 21.00
CA GLU A 23 5.80 10.22 20.67
C GLU A 23 5.96 11.57 21.39
N GLY A 24 5.75 12.68 20.67
CA GLY A 24 5.91 14.03 21.20
C GLY A 24 7.36 14.51 21.35
N THR A 25 8.37 13.72 20.95
CA THR A 25 9.78 14.16 20.96
C THR A 25 10.25 14.61 19.57
N PRO A 26 11.13 15.64 19.49
CA PRO A 26 11.84 15.95 18.25
C PRO A 26 12.63 14.72 17.79
N GLY A 27 12.21 14.09 16.69
CA GLY A 27 12.85 12.88 16.18
C GLY A 27 11.91 11.82 15.64
N ARG A 28 10.62 11.80 16.05
CA ARG A 28 9.64 10.87 15.47
C ARG A 28 9.37 11.21 14.01
N ARG A 29 9.43 10.17 13.18
CA ARG A 29 9.22 10.22 11.74
C ARG A 29 7.92 9.51 11.37
N VAL A 30 7.29 9.95 10.28
CA VAL A 30 5.99 9.42 9.85
C VAL A 30 5.99 9.17 8.35
N MET A 31 5.59 7.96 7.98
CA MET A 31 5.20 7.60 6.62
C MET A 31 3.69 7.38 6.59
N LEU A 32 2.98 8.13 5.76
CA LEU A 32 1.60 7.82 5.39
C LEU A 32 1.64 6.78 4.27
N VAL A 33 0.97 5.64 4.45
CA VAL A 33 0.81 4.61 3.40
C VAL A 33 -0.64 4.58 2.97
N ASP A 34 -0.85 4.91 1.69
CA ASP A 34 -2.14 5.10 1.03
C ASP A 34 -3.04 6.14 1.72
N GLY A 35 -4.16 6.47 1.10
CA GLY A 35 -5.12 7.45 1.61
C GLY A 35 -6.53 6.90 1.82
N GLY A 36 -6.76 5.65 1.45
CA GLY A 36 -8.06 5.00 1.50
C GLY A 36 -9.05 5.47 0.42
N PRO A 37 -10.24 4.84 0.39
CA PRO A 37 -11.32 5.17 -0.53
C PRO A 37 -11.90 6.59 -0.31
N PRO A 38 -12.74 7.06 -1.26
CA PRO A 38 -13.42 8.35 -1.13
C PRO A 38 -14.12 8.54 0.22
N GLY A 39 -13.80 9.67 0.88
CA GLY A 39 -14.35 10.06 2.17
C GLY A 39 -13.54 9.63 3.39
N VAL A 40 -12.54 8.74 3.25
CA VAL A 40 -11.64 8.38 4.36
C VAL A 40 -10.82 9.58 4.83
N TYR A 41 -10.40 10.44 3.91
CA TYR A 41 -9.69 11.67 4.24
C TYR A 41 -10.46 12.54 5.25
N GLU A 42 -11.71 12.88 4.95
CA GLU A 42 -12.55 13.67 5.85
C GLU A 42 -13.00 12.91 7.10
N ALA A 43 -13.18 11.59 7.03
CA ALA A 43 -13.75 10.81 8.12
C ALA A 43 -12.74 10.47 9.23
N SER A 44 -11.47 10.24 8.89
CA SER A 44 -10.47 9.76 9.85
C SER A 44 -9.06 10.30 9.59
N LEU A 45 -8.56 10.21 8.35
CA LEU A 45 -7.15 10.49 8.07
C LEU A 45 -6.76 11.94 8.37
N ARG A 46 -7.56 12.93 7.97
CA ARG A 46 -7.22 14.35 8.19
C ARG A 46 -7.01 14.69 9.67
N ASP A 47 -7.85 14.15 10.54
CA ASP A 47 -7.78 14.40 11.98
C ASP A 47 -6.59 13.67 12.62
N GLN A 48 -6.22 12.49 12.12
CA GLN A 48 -4.99 11.79 12.55
C GLN A 48 -3.73 12.54 12.12
N LEU A 49 -3.70 13.06 10.89
CA LEU A 49 -2.58 13.85 10.40
C LEU A 49 -2.41 15.17 11.16
N ALA A 50 -3.51 15.77 11.62
CA ALA A 50 -3.49 17.02 12.39
C ALA A 50 -2.83 16.85 13.79
N GLN A 51 -2.71 15.61 14.27
CA GLN A 51 -2.09 15.28 15.56
C GLN A 51 -0.60 14.95 15.44
N LEU A 52 -0.03 14.93 14.23
CA LEU A 52 1.38 14.62 14.03
C LEU A 52 2.30 15.69 14.62
N THR A 53 3.52 15.26 14.96
CA THR A 53 4.55 16.18 15.45
C THR A 53 4.83 17.24 14.38
N PRO A 54 4.68 18.54 14.71
CA PRO A 54 4.84 19.59 13.73
C PRO A 54 6.31 19.89 13.42
N ASP A 55 6.51 20.59 12.30
CA ASP A 55 7.74 21.32 12.02
C ASP A 55 7.88 22.56 12.90
N SER A 56 9.01 23.27 12.79
CA SER A 56 9.31 24.46 13.59
C SER A 56 8.31 25.61 13.42
N ASP A 57 7.57 25.63 12.31
CA ASP A 57 6.52 26.60 12.00
C ASP A 57 5.14 26.20 12.56
N GLY A 58 5.04 25.03 13.20
CA GLY A 58 3.80 24.51 13.78
C GLY A 58 2.96 23.66 12.82
N THR A 59 3.38 23.46 11.57
CA THR A 59 2.64 22.64 10.61
C THR A 59 2.93 21.14 10.82
N PRO A 60 1.91 20.27 10.98
CA PRO A 60 2.12 18.82 11.12
C PRO A 60 2.93 18.23 9.97
N ARG A 61 3.97 17.44 10.29
CA ARG A 61 4.92 16.90 9.30
C ARG A 61 4.59 15.46 8.93
N ILE A 62 4.66 15.19 7.62
CA ILE A 62 4.68 13.86 7.00
C ILE A 62 6.02 13.71 6.26
N ASP A 63 6.88 12.81 6.71
CA ASP A 63 8.22 12.64 6.15
C ASP A 63 8.18 11.96 4.77
N VAL A 64 7.22 11.06 4.58
CA VAL A 64 6.91 10.39 3.31
C VAL A 64 5.42 10.13 3.20
N ALA A 65 4.80 10.45 2.08
CA ALA A 65 3.56 9.83 1.65
C ALA A 65 3.89 8.76 0.61
N CYS A 66 3.55 7.51 0.87
CA CYS A 66 3.75 6.39 -0.04
C CYS A 66 2.38 5.94 -0.56
N LEU A 67 2.18 6.00 -1.87
CA LEU A 67 1.03 5.40 -2.54
C LEU A 67 1.47 4.07 -3.13
N SER A 68 0.96 2.98 -2.58
CA SER A 68 1.30 1.61 -3.00
C SER A 68 0.97 1.39 -4.47
N HIS A 69 -0.20 1.84 -4.92
CA HIS A 69 -0.62 1.86 -6.31
C HIS A 69 -1.82 2.79 -6.51
N VAL A 70 -2.17 3.04 -7.77
CA VAL A 70 -3.28 3.91 -8.11
C VAL A 70 -4.55 3.09 -8.34
N ASP A 71 -5.28 2.81 -7.26
CA ASP A 71 -6.67 2.37 -7.30
C ASP A 71 -7.54 3.20 -6.35
N ASP A 72 -8.86 3.23 -6.59
CA ASP A 72 -9.78 4.18 -5.94
C ASP A 72 -9.81 4.03 -4.41
N ASP A 73 -9.68 2.81 -3.93
CA ASP A 73 -9.64 2.44 -2.52
C ASP A 73 -8.28 2.69 -1.84
N HIS A 74 -7.26 3.13 -2.59
CA HIS A 74 -5.96 3.52 -2.04
C HIS A 74 -5.66 5.00 -2.26
N ALA A 75 -5.96 5.52 -3.46
CA ALA A 75 -5.47 6.82 -3.93
C ALA A 75 -6.38 8.00 -3.59
N ALA A 76 -7.69 7.77 -3.40
CA ALA A 76 -8.67 8.85 -3.36
C ALA A 76 -8.44 9.82 -2.18
N GLY A 77 -8.19 9.31 -0.97
CA GLY A 77 -7.92 10.16 0.18
C GLY A 77 -6.58 10.91 0.08
N LEU A 78 -5.56 10.31 -0.52
CA LEU A 78 -4.27 10.96 -0.74
C LEU A 78 -4.40 12.10 -1.76
N LEU A 79 -5.12 11.87 -2.86
CA LEU A 79 -5.41 12.92 -3.84
C LEU A 79 -6.15 14.09 -3.18
N ARG A 80 -7.09 13.80 -2.26
CA ARG A 80 -7.84 14.81 -1.52
C ARG A 80 -6.95 15.63 -0.57
N LEU A 81 -5.98 14.99 0.09
CA LEU A 81 -4.94 15.63 0.91
C LEU A 81 -4.08 16.59 0.08
N LEU A 82 -3.52 16.10 -1.03
CA LEU A 82 -2.65 16.91 -1.90
C LEU A 82 -3.41 18.11 -2.48
N ALA A 83 -4.66 17.91 -2.88
CA ALA A 83 -5.52 19.00 -3.37
C ALA A 83 -5.80 20.06 -2.28
N GLU A 84 -5.94 19.68 -1.00
CA GLU A 84 -6.08 20.66 0.11
C GLU A 84 -4.80 21.49 0.27
N MET A 85 -3.64 20.84 0.25
CA MET A 85 -2.35 21.52 0.34
C MET A 85 -2.14 22.50 -0.82
N ARG A 86 -2.42 22.06 -2.06
CA ARG A 86 -2.28 22.92 -3.25
C ARG A 86 -3.22 24.10 -3.18
N ARG A 87 -4.46 23.89 -2.72
CA ARG A 87 -5.43 24.97 -2.52
C ARG A 87 -4.94 25.96 -1.47
N ALA A 88 -4.45 25.50 -0.32
CA ALA A 88 -3.91 26.37 0.72
C ALA A 88 -2.76 27.25 0.19
N ARG A 89 -1.81 26.66 -0.55
CA ARG A 89 -0.72 27.41 -1.21
C ARG A 89 -1.23 28.44 -2.21
N LYS A 90 -2.19 28.06 -3.06
CA LYS A 90 -2.77 28.94 -4.08
C LYS A 90 -3.51 30.12 -3.46
N ASP A 91 -4.21 29.89 -2.36
CA ASP A 91 -5.04 30.87 -1.67
C ASP A 91 -4.24 31.66 -0.60
N GLU A 92 -2.92 31.46 -0.52
CA GLU A 92 -2.00 32.07 0.48
C GLU A 92 -2.46 31.83 1.94
N LEU A 93 -3.06 30.67 2.20
CA LEU A 93 -3.48 30.22 3.52
C LEU A 93 -2.36 29.39 4.19
N PRO A 94 -2.36 29.28 5.53
CA PRO A 94 -1.48 28.35 6.23
C PRO A 94 -1.62 26.93 5.67
N GLU A 95 -0.50 26.28 5.35
CA GLU A 95 -0.51 24.90 4.87
C GLU A 95 -1.02 23.97 5.98
N PRO A 96 -1.99 23.09 5.69
CA PRO A 96 -2.56 22.20 6.70
C PRO A 96 -1.55 21.13 7.15
N PHE A 97 -0.64 20.73 6.26
CA PHE A 97 0.36 19.69 6.46
C PHE A 97 1.61 20.00 5.64
N THR A 98 2.75 19.52 6.10
CA THR A 98 4.00 19.52 5.34
C THR A 98 4.32 18.08 4.92
N VAL A 99 4.23 17.78 3.62
CA VAL A 99 4.72 16.52 3.04
C VAL A 99 6.12 16.75 2.51
N LYS A 100 7.12 16.00 2.99
CA LYS A 100 8.51 16.16 2.54
C LYS A 100 8.80 15.40 1.25
N ARG A 101 8.16 14.23 1.07
CA ARG A 101 8.38 13.33 -0.07
C ARG A 101 7.08 12.63 -0.43
N LEU A 102 6.89 12.38 -1.73
CA LEU A 102 5.87 11.48 -2.24
C LEU A 102 6.60 10.32 -2.92
N TRP A 103 6.28 9.09 -2.52
CA TRP A 103 6.68 7.86 -3.20
C TRP A 103 5.47 7.28 -3.89
N PHE A 104 5.50 7.27 -5.22
CA PHE A 104 4.50 6.59 -6.01
C PHE A 104 5.08 6.25 -7.39
N ASN A 105 4.51 5.23 -8.03
CA ASN A 105 4.79 4.94 -9.42
C ASN A 105 3.59 5.37 -10.26
N SER A 106 3.82 6.18 -11.30
CA SER A 106 2.81 6.33 -12.35
C SER A 106 2.91 5.16 -13.33
N VAL A 107 1.77 4.64 -13.77
CA VAL A 107 1.74 3.54 -14.76
C VAL A 107 2.43 3.99 -16.06
N GLU A 108 2.28 5.25 -16.45
CA GLU A 108 2.97 5.81 -17.61
C GLU A 108 4.50 5.76 -17.48
N GLU A 109 5.04 6.13 -16.31
CA GLU A 109 6.48 6.10 -16.05
C GLU A 109 7.05 4.68 -16.09
N LEU A 110 6.35 3.73 -15.47
CA LEU A 110 6.74 2.32 -15.50
C LEU A 110 6.77 1.77 -16.94
N VAL A 111 5.75 2.09 -17.73
CA VAL A 111 5.65 1.64 -19.12
C VAL A 111 6.71 2.30 -20.00
N ASP A 112 6.90 3.62 -19.89
CA ASP A 112 7.85 4.34 -20.75
C ASP A 112 9.31 4.05 -20.40
N ARG A 113 9.62 3.67 -19.15
CA ARG A 113 10.97 3.22 -18.76
C ARG A 113 11.38 1.98 -19.56
N ARG A 114 10.43 1.09 -19.88
CA ARG A 114 10.67 -0.11 -20.69
C ARG A 114 10.50 0.12 -22.19
N ALA A 115 9.49 0.91 -22.54
CA ALA A 115 9.08 1.15 -23.91
C ALA A 115 8.92 2.66 -24.16
N PRO A 116 10.01 3.41 -24.36
CA PRO A 116 9.96 4.86 -24.49
C PRO A 116 8.94 5.35 -25.54
N GLY A 117 8.03 6.22 -25.11
CA GLY A 117 6.98 6.81 -25.96
C GLY A 117 5.76 5.90 -26.19
N LEU A 118 5.69 4.74 -25.53
CA LEU A 118 4.51 3.88 -25.60
C LEU A 118 3.32 4.59 -24.95
N SER A 119 3.50 5.21 -23.79
CA SER A 119 2.42 5.90 -23.07
C SER A 119 1.77 7.00 -23.93
N ALA A 120 2.58 7.86 -24.52
CA ALA A 120 2.13 8.92 -25.42
C ALA A 120 1.40 8.37 -26.65
N SER A 121 1.82 7.21 -27.15
CA SER A 121 1.19 6.59 -28.32
C SER A 121 -0.15 5.91 -28.04
N VAL A 122 -0.43 5.53 -26.79
CA VAL A 122 -1.73 4.96 -26.38
C VAL A 122 -2.66 6.00 -25.77
N GLN A 123 -2.16 7.21 -25.48
CA GLN A 123 -2.93 8.26 -24.81
C GLN A 123 -4.30 8.55 -25.42
N PRO A 124 -4.49 8.63 -26.76
CA PRO A 124 -5.82 8.82 -27.34
C PRO A 124 -6.81 7.69 -27.02
N LEU A 125 -6.31 6.45 -26.92
CA LEU A 125 -7.13 5.29 -26.54
C LEU A 125 -7.52 5.37 -25.07
N ILE A 126 -6.58 5.78 -24.20
CA ILE A 126 -6.85 5.97 -22.77
C ILE A 126 -7.87 7.09 -22.56
N GLU A 127 -7.74 8.20 -23.27
CA GLU A 127 -8.71 9.30 -23.21
C GLU A 127 -10.11 8.86 -23.65
N SER A 128 -10.21 8.06 -24.71
CA SER A 128 -11.48 7.44 -25.12
C SER A 128 -12.00 6.41 -24.11
N ALA A 129 -11.12 5.66 -23.43
CA ALA A 129 -11.52 4.70 -22.41
C ALA A 129 -12.03 5.40 -21.14
N MET A 130 -11.40 6.51 -20.74
CA MET A 130 -11.82 7.33 -19.59
C MET A 130 -13.21 7.94 -19.74
N THR A 131 -13.69 8.20 -20.95
CA THR A 131 -15.07 8.68 -21.15
C THR A 131 -16.10 7.57 -20.89
N ASN A 132 -15.75 6.33 -21.21
CA ASN A 132 -16.67 5.20 -21.25
C ASN A 132 -16.54 4.24 -20.05
N SER A 133 -15.41 4.26 -19.34
CA SER A 133 -15.12 3.39 -18.20
C SER A 133 -14.83 4.20 -16.94
N GLY A 134 -15.63 3.94 -15.90
CA GLY A 134 -15.41 4.48 -14.55
C GLY A 134 -14.10 3.99 -13.93
N ALA A 135 -13.71 2.73 -14.16
CA ALA A 135 -12.49 2.13 -13.63
C ALA A 135 -11.23 2.83 -14.19
N VAL A 136 -11.18 3.08 -15.51
CA VAL A 136 -10.05 3.81 -16.13
C VAL A 136 -9.99 5.24 -15.58
N ARG A 137 -11.14 5.89 -15.40
CA ARG A 137 -11.19 7.24 -14.81
C ARG A 137 -10.73 7.26 -13.36
N ALA A 138 -11.11 6.26 -12.56
CA ALA A 138 -10.67 6.12 -11.18
C ALA A 138 -9.16 5.90 -11.14
N SER A 139 -8.65 4.80 -11.68
CA SER A 139 -7.22 4.48 -11.59
C SER A 139 -6.34 5.44 -12.44
N TYR A 140 -6.43 5.41 -13.78
CA TYR A 140 -5.54 6.24 -14.62
C TYR A 140 -5.76 7.74 -14.40
N GLY A 141 -7.01 8.17 -14.26
CA GLY A 141 -7.35 9.57 -14.01
C GLY A 141 -6.82 10.09 -12.67
N GLN A 142 -6.97 9.32 -11.58
CA GLN A 142 -6.38 9.69 -10.29
C GLN A 142 -4.85 9.69 -10.33
N GLY A 143 -4.23 8.76 -11.07
CA GLY A 143 -2.78 8.70 -11.21
C GLY A 143 -2.21 9.95 -11.86
N ARG A 144 -2.84 10.41 -12.96
CA ARG A 144 -2.49 11.70 -13.58
C ARG A 144 -2.73 12.85 -12.62
N ALA A 145 -3.85 12.87 -11.90
CA ALA A 145 -4.16 13.94 -10.95
C ALA A 145 -3.11 14.01 -9.82
N ILE A 146 -2.71 12.87 -9.25
CA ILE A 146 -1.67 12.81 -8.21
C ILE A 146 -0.34 13.33 -8.75
N ARG A 147 0.06 12.97 -9.98
CA ARG A 147 1.28 13.51 -10.61
C ARG A 147 1.21 15.02 -10.78
N ASP A 148 0.07 15.54 -11.21
CA ASP A 148 -0.12 16.98 -11.42
C ASP A 148 -0.09 17.75 -10.09
N GLU A 149 -0.72 17.21 -9.04
CA GLU A 149 -0.65 17.74 -7.68
C GLU A 149 0.77 17.69 -7.11
N ALA A 150 1.47 16.55 -7.25
CA ALA A 150 2.84 16.37 -6.81
C ALA A 150 3.79 17.37 -7.50
N THR A 151 3.61 17.59 -8.80
CA THR A 151 4.39 18.58 -9.56
C THR A 151 4.12 19.99 -9.05
N ALA A 152 2.85 20.36 -8.85
CA ALA A 152 2.47 21.68 -8.34
C ALA A 152 2.98 21.93 -6.91
N LEU A 153 3.11 20.86 -6.10
CA LEU A 153 3.61 20.91 -4.73
C LEU A 153 5.13 20.77 -4.61
N GLY A 154 5.84 20.52 -5.71
CA GLY A 154 7.30 20.28 -5.69
C GLY A 154 7.70 18.96 -5.04
N LEU A 155 6.83 17.95 -5.11
CA LEU A 155 7.02 16.60 -4.53
C LEU A 155 7.38 15.53 -5.56
N ALA A 156 7.53 15.89 -6.84
CA ALA A 156 7.81 14.93 -7.90
C ALA A 156 9.26 14.38 -7.84
N GLY A 157 9.44 13.11 -8.24
CA GLY A 157 10.74 12.57 -8.64
C GLY A 157 11.41 11.56 -7.70
N ASN A 158 10.70 11.01 -6.69
CA ASN A 158 11.19 9.92 -5.81
C ASN A 158 12.72 9.98 -5.53
N PRO A 159 13.26 11.11 -5.01
CA PRO A 159 14.70 11.43 -5.15
C PRO A 159 15.65 10.45 -4.43
N LEU A 160 15.11 9.61 -3.55
CA LEU A 160 15.85 8.57 -2.83
C LEU A 160 16.04 7.27 -3.61
N PHE A 161 15.28 7.05 -4.68
CA PHE A 161 15.26 5.82 -5.48
C PHE A 161 15.80 6.00 -6.92
N ASP A 162 16.23 7.22 -7.29
CA ASP A 162 16.72 7.58 -8.64
C ASP A 162 15.81 7.06 -9.78
N GLY A 163 14.49 7.17 -9.60
CA GLY A 163 13.48 6.68 -10.54
C GLY A 163 12.25 6.07 -9.86
N PRO A 164 11.42 5.33 -10.60
CA PRO A 164 10.30 4.58 -10.04
C PRO A 164 10.79 3.49 -9.08
N LEU A 165 9.97 3.22 -8.07
CA LEU A 165 10.21 2.19 -7.06
C LEU A 165 9.90 0.82 -7.69
N THR A 166 10.94 0.11 -8.13
CA THR A 166 10.83 -1.25 -8.67
C THR A 166 11.66 -2.20 -7.83
N GLU A 167 11.38 -3.50 -7.96
CA GLU A 167 12.13 -4.57 -7.27
C GLU A 167 13.66 -4.33 -7.26
N GLY A 168 14.27 -4.54 -6.09
CA GLY A 168 15.71 -4.41 -5.86
C GLY A 168 16.17 -2.98 -5.59
N ALA A 169 15.29 -1.97 -5.70
CA ALA A 169 15.62 -0.61 -5.30
C ALA A 169 15.67 -0.49 -3.77
N GLU A 170 16.72 0.13 -3.25
CA GLU A 170 16.93 0.28 -1.80
C GLU A 170 17.25 1.72 -1.44
N THR A 171 16.82 2.12 -0.24
CA THR A 171 17.19 3.41 0.33
C THR A 171 17.21 3.36 1.86
N THR A 172 17.71 4.43 2.47
CA THR A 172 17.65 4.62 3.93
C THR A 172 17.19 6.03 4.23
N LEU A 173 16.14 6.16 5.05
CA LEU A 173 15.57 7.43 5.47
C LEU A 173 15.56 7.50 6.99
N ASP A 174 16.44 8.31 7.59
CA ASP A 174 16.49 8.50 9.04
C ASP A 174 16.48 7.13 9.79
N ASP A 175 17.43 6.25 9.47
CA ASP A 175 17.59 4.89 10.00
C ASP A 175 16.47 3.87 9.65
N LEU A 176 15.47 4.28 8.86
CA LEU A 176 14.54 3.36 8.20
C LEU A 176 15.16 2.85 6.91
N HIS A 177 15.59 1.59 6.91
CA HIS A 177 15.98 0.90 5.69
C HIS A 177 14.73 0.46 4.94
N VAL A 178 14.69 0.71 3.63
CA VAL A 178 13.56 0.37 2.76
C VAL A 178 14.09 -0.36 1.55
N THR A 179 13.60 -1.58 1.34
CA THR A 179 13.84 -2.38 0.14
C THR A 179 12.53 -2.54 -0.61
N VAL A 180 12.53 -2.22 -1.91
CA VAL A 180 11.39 -2.42 -2.79
C VAL A 180 11.41 -3.86 -3.30
N VAL A 181 10.34 -4.60 -3.04
CA VAL A 181 10.19 -6.02 -3.37
C VAL A 181 9.34 -6.22 -4.63
N ALA A 182 8.47 -5.28 -4.96
CA ALA A 182 7.65 -5.30 -6.17
C ALA A 182 7.32 -3.85 -6.58
N PRO A 183 6.95 -3.60 -7.85
CA PRO A 183 6.73 -4.57 -8.93
C PRO A 183 8.03 -5.22 -9.44
N ASP A 184 7.95 -6.51 -9.77
CA ASP A 184 9.05 -7.31 -10.35
C ASP A 184 9.13 -7.12 -11.87
N GLU A 185 10.25 -7.55 -12.46
CA GLU A 185 10.49 -7.42 -13.91
C GLU A 185 9.39 -8.11 -14.75
N VAL A 186 8.84 -9.23 -14.24
CA VAL A 186 7.75 -9.96 -14.89
C VAL A 186 6.44 -9.19 -14.86
N ALA A 187 6.08 -8.54 -13.75
CA ALA A 187 4.88 -7.71 -13.68
C ALA A 187 4.97 -6.53 -14.64
N LEU A 188 6.14 -5.89 -14.72
CA LEU A 188 6.38 -4.78 -15.63
C LEU A 188 6.34 -5.22 -17.11
N GLU A 189 6.81 -6.42 -17.46
CA GLU A 189 6.65 -7.01 -18.80
C GLU A 189 5.18 -7.22 -19.17
N GLN A 190 4.37 -7.73 -18.23
CA GLN A 190 2.94 -7.95 -18.45
C GLN A 190 2.20 -6.62 -18.65
N LEU A 191 2.55 -5.61 -17.86
CA LEU A 191 2.02 -4.26 -17.98
C LEU A 191 2.32 -3.67 -19.36
N GLU A 192 3.59 -3.71 -19.79
CA GLU A 192 4.03 -3.26 -21.11
C GLU A 192 3.28 -4.00 -22.24
N LYS A 193 3.18 -5.33 -22.14
CA LYS A 193 2.51 -6.17 -23.15
C LYS A 193 1.05 -5.78 -23.34
N ARG A 194 0.31 -5.50 -22.26
CA ARG A 194 -1.09 -5.06 -22.31
C ARG A 194 -1.22 -3.73 -23.05
N TRP A 195 -0.35 -2.77 -22.77
CA TRP A 195 -0.35 -1.47 -23.44
C TRP A 195 0.03 -1.58 -24.93
N ARG A 196 0.99 -2.44 -25.26
CA ARG A 196 1.31 -2.76 -26.66
C ARG A 196 0.14 -3.43 -27.39
N GLU A 197 -0.60 -4.29 -26.71
CA GLU A 197 -1.77 -4.96 -27.28
C GLU A 197 -2.89 -3.96 -27.57
N ALA A 198 -3.19 -3.07 -26.63
CA ALA A 198 -4.15 -1.97 -26.84
C ALA A 198 -3.75 -1.11 -28.03
N LYS A 199 -2.47 -0.72 -28.13
CA LYS A 199 -1.93 0.01 -29.28
C LYS A 199 -2.10 -0.75 -30.59
N LYS A 200 -1.75 -2.05 -30.61
CA LYS A 200 -1.80 -2.89 -31.80
C LYS A 200 -3.23 -3.05 -32.33
N ARG A 201 -4.20 -3.20 -31.42
CA ARG A 201 -5.62 -3.35 -31.77
C ARG A 201 -6.29 -2.01 -32.08
N GLY A 202 -5.77 -0.91 -31.54
CA GLY A 202 -6.37 0.42 -31.68
C GLY A 202 -7.73 0.51 -30.96
N ASP A 203 -7.92 -0.29 -29.90
CA ASP A 203 -9.21 -0.51 -29.25
C ASP A 203 -9.17 -0.07 -27.77
N PRO A 204 -9.90 1.00 -27.40
CA PRO A 204 -10.02 1.46 -26.02
C PRO A 204 -10.55 0.39 -25.04
N GLU A 205 -11.35 -0.58 -25.51
CA GLU A 205 -11.89 -1.62 -24.63
C GLU A 205 -10.81 -2.54 -24.06
N VAL A 206 -9.67 -2.69 -24.74
CA VAL A 206 -8.52 -3.45 -24.23
C VAL A 206 -7.91 -2.76 -23.01
N ILE A 207 -7.85 -1.44 -23.03
CA ILE A 207 -7.44 -0.63 -21.87
C ILE A 207 -8.50 -0.75 -20.78
N SER A 208 -9.77 -0.51 -21.11
CA SER A 208 -10.88 -0.57 -20.15
C SER A 208 -10.93 -1.90 -19.39
N ALA A 209 -10.83 -3.02 -20.09
CA ALA A 209 -10.82 -4.35 -19.50
C ALA A 209 -9.66 -4.53 -18.51
N SER A 210 -8.46 -4.08 -18.88
CA SER A 210 -7.24 -4.23 -18.06
C SER A 210 -7.26 -3.40 -16.76
N TYR A 211 -8.04 -2.32 -16.72
CA TYR A 211 -8.28 -1.55 -15.50
C TYR A 211 -9.49 -2.07 -14.71
N THR A 212 -10.46 -2.70 -15.38
CA THR A 212 -11.69 -3.18 -14.73
C THR A 212 -11.47 -4.49 -13.98
N ASP A 213 -10.57 -5.35 -14.46
CA ASP A 213 -10.18 -6.59 -13.78
C ASP A 213 -9.11 -6.38 -12.69
N GLY A 214 -8.76 -5.13 -12.37
CA GLY A 214 -7.78 -4.74 -11.35
C GLY A 214 -6.32 -5.07 -11.69
N SER A 215 -6.08 -5.67 -12.86
CA SER A 215 -4.77 -6.24 -13.14
C SER A 215 -3.69 -5.20 -13.44
N VAL A 216 -4.01 -4.07 -14.06
CA VAL A 216 -3.02 -3.01 -14.30
C VAL A 216 -2.56 -2.33 -13.01
N PRO A 217 -3.47 -1.84 -12.14
CA PRO A 217 -3.08 -1.28 -10.84
C PRO A 217 -2.26 -2.27 -10.01
N ASN A 218 -2.69 -3.54 -9.92
CA ASN A 218 -2.02 -4.56 -9.09
C ASN A 218 -0.62 -4.95 -9.62
N LEU A 219 -0.41 -4.89 -10.94
CA LEU A 219 0.92 -5.10 -11.54
C LEU A 219 1.89 -3.95 -11.27
N SER A 220 1.39 -2.80 -10.82
CA SER A 220 2.20 -1.63 -10.45
C SER A 220 2.37 -1.45 -8.95
N SER A 221 1.79 -2.34 -8.13
CA SER A 221 1.84 -2.27 -6.67
C SER A 221 3.26 -2.31 -6.14
N ILE A 222 3.61 -1.24 -5.43
CA ILE A 222 4.83 -1.12 -4.66
C ILE A 222 4.69 -1.97 -3.41
N VAL A 223 5.64 -2.90 -3.24
CA VAL A 223 5.78 -3.70 -2.02
C VAL A 223 7.05 -3.25 -1.33
N LEU A 224 6.94 -2.86 -0.06
CA LEU A 224 8.07 -2.40 0.74
C LEU A 224 8.37 -3.39 1.86
N LEU A 225 9.62 -3.86 1.92
CA LEU A 225 10.20 -4.41 3.14
C LEU A 225 10.90 -3.25 3.87
N ILE A 226 10.36 -2.86 5.02
CA ILE A 226 10.95 -1.82 5.87
C ILE A 226 11.65 -2.43 7.08
N ARG A 227 12.78 -1.84 7.50
CA ARG A 227 13.53 -2.27 8.68
C ARG A 227 14.03 -1.08 9.49
N HIS A 228 13.83 -1.11 10.81
CA HIS A 228 14.33 -0.12 11.76
C HIS A 228 14.62 -0.79 13.11
N ASP A 229 15.79 -0.55 13.71
CA ASP A 229 16.23 -1.18 14.98
C ASP A 229 16.04 -2.70 15.03
N GLY A 230 16.32 -3.38 13.91
CA GLY A 230 16.15 -4.84 13.81
C GLY A 230 14.71 -5.33 13.67
N ARG A 231 13.72 -4.42 13.72
CA ARG A 231 12.30 -4.70 13.47
C ARG A 231 11.97 -4.52 12.00
N THR A 232 11.02 -5.31 11.50
CA THR A 232 10.72 -5.47 10.08
C THR A 232 9.23 -5.48 9.81
N ALA A 233 8.82 -4.93 8.67
CA ALA A 233 7.46 -5.09 8.17
C ALA A 233 7.43 -5.21 6.66
N LEU A 234 6.53 -6.07 6.15
CA LEU A 234 6.24 -6.21 4.74
C LEU A 234 4.88 -5.57 4.41
N LEU A 235 4.92 -4.48 3.65
CA LEU A 235 3.75 -3.70 3.25
C LEU A 235 3.46 -4.01 1.78
N THR A 236 2.39 -4.76 1.52
CA THR A 236 2.23 -5.47 0.24
C THR A 236 1.39 -4.75 -0.80
N GLY A 237 0.66 -3.69 -0.41
CA GLY A 237 -0.44 -3.16 -1.21
C GLY A 237 -1.30 -4.30 -1.77
N ASP A 238 -1.55 -4.25 -3.07
CA ASP A 238 -2.38 -5.23 -3.80
C ASP A 238 -1.57 -6.08 -4.79
N ALA A 239 -0.25 -6.16 -4.59
CA ALA A 239 0.59 -7.08 -5.35
C ALA A 239 0.11 -8.54 -5.15
N ARG A 240 0.33 -9.37 -6.16
CA ARG A 240 0.08 -10.82 -6.02
C ARG A 240 1.21 -11.48 -5.24
N GLY A 241 0.87 -12.42 -4.37
CA GLY A 241 1.78 -13.22 -3.56
C GLY A 241 2.88 -13.88 -4.39
N ASP A 242 2.56 -14.44 -5.57
CA ASP A 242 3.57 -15.06 -6.43
C ASP A 242 4.61 -14.05 -6.98
N ARG A 243 4.20 -12.79 -7.22
CA ARG A 243 5.11 -11.70 -7.60
C ARG A 243 5.95 -11.25 -6.41
N ILE A 244 5.35 -11.15 -5.22
CA ILE A 244 6.08 -10.83 -3.98
C ILE A 244 7.15 -11.89 -3.70
N LEU A 245 6.80 -13.18 -3.78
CA LEU A 245 7.76 -14.28 -3.59
C LEU A 245 8.88 -14.26 -4.63
N THR A 246 8.58 -13.90 -5.88
CA THR A 246 9.59 -13.75 -6.94
C THR A 246 10.57 -12.63 -6.55
N GLY A 247 10.07 -11.44 -6.26
CA GLY A 247 10.91 -10.30 -5.90
C GLY A 247 11.71 -10.50 -4.59
N LEU A 248 11.15 -11.21 -3.60
CA LEU A 248 11.88 -11.58 -2.39
C LEU A 248 13.04 -12.55 -2.70
N ARG A 249 12.85 -13.53 -3.61
CA ARG A 249 13.92 -14.47 -4.00
C ARG A 249 15.00 -13.78 -4.83
N ASP A 250 14.59 -12.96 -5.79
CA ASP A 250 15.50 -12.25 -6.69
C ASP A 250 16.32 -11.18 -5.94
N SER A 251 15.75 -10.59 -4.88
CA SER A 251 16.47 -9.70 -3.94
C SER A 251 17.31 -10.46 -2.90
N GLY A 252 17.31 -11.80 -2.90
CA GLY A 252 18.05 -12.63 -1.93
C GLY A 252 17.50 -12.60 -0.50
N LEU A 253 16.28 -12.09 -0.30
CA LEU A 253 15.61 -11.98 0.99
C LEU A 253 14.87 -13.28 1.38
N LEU A 254 14.39 -14.03 0.38
CA LEU A 254 13.77 -15.34 0.55
C LEU A 254 14.66 -16.42 -0.06
N THR A 255 14.88 -17.49 0.70
CA THR A 255 15.69 -18.65 0.27
C THR A 255 14.87 -19.93 0.39
N ASP A 256 15.29 -21.00 -0.28
CA ASP A 256 14.59 -22.29 -0.19
C ASP A 256 14.82 -23.03 1.15
N SER A 257 15.68 -22.50 2.04
CA SER A 257 16.01 -23.16 3.31
C SER A 257 15.04 -22.88 4.43
N GLU A 258 14.48 -21.67 4.49
CA GLU A 258 13.56 -21.26 5.55
C GLU A 258 12.62 -20.15 5.08
N PRO A 259 11.38 -20.09 5.61
CA PRO A 259 10.48 -18.97 5.36
C PRO A 259 11.09 -17.65 5.81
N LEU A 260 10.82 -16.58 5.07
CA LEU A 260 11.11 -15.23 5.53
C LEU A 260 10.23 -14.91 6.74
N HIS A 261 10.82 -14.51 7.85
CA HIS A 261 10.12 -13.95 9.00
C HIS A 261 10.16 -12.41 8.95
N VAL A 262 9.02 -11.77 9.22
CA VAL A 262 8.90 -10.33 9.47
C VAL A 262 8.10 -10.09 10.74
N ASP A 263 8.30 -8.99 11.45
CA ASP A 263 7.48 -8.76 12.64
C ASP A 263 6.03 -8.41 12.26
N LEU A 264 5.80 -7.65 11.19
CA LEU A 264 4.46 -7.31 10.68
C LEU A 264 4.30 -7.58 9.18
N LEU A 265 3.17 -8.18 8.81
CA LEU A 265 2.75 -8.38 7.42
C LEU A 265 1.35 -7.79 7.21
N LYS A 266 1.25 -6.73 6.39
CA LYS A 266 -0.04 -6.34 5.82
C LYS A 266 -0.40 -7.35 4.74
N LEU A 267 -1.60 -7.93 4.78
CA LEU A 267 -1.95 -8.97 3.81
C LEU A 267 -2.05 -8.41 2.38
N PRO A 268 -1.56 -9.15 1.37
CA PRO A 268 -1.79 -8.81 -0.03
C PRO A 268 -3.27 -8.59 -0.34
N HIS A 269 -3.59 -7.44 -0.94
CA HIS A 269 -4.92 -7.13 -1.47
C HIS A 269 -6.05 -7.43 -0.49
N HIS A 270 -5.91 -6.92 0.74
CA HIS A 270 -6.92 -7.01 1.80
C HIS A 270 -7.27 -8.45 2.22
N GLY A 271 -6.44 -9.43 1.84
CA GLY A 271 -6.70 -10.86 2.02
C GLY A 271 -7.53 -11.50 0.91
N SER A 272 -7.42 -10.99 -0.33
CA SER A 272 -8.08 -11.60 -1.50
C SER A 272 -7.46 -12.94 -1.90
N GLU A 273 -8.27 -13.99 -2.01
CA GLU A 273 -7.82 -15.33 -2.45
C GLU A 273 -7.29 -15.34 -3.90
N ARG A 274 -7.58 -14.29 -4.67
CA ARG A 274 -7.06 -14.12 -6.04
C ARG A 274 -5.62 -13.62 -6.07
N ASN A 275 -5.14 -13.09 -4.95
CA ASN A 275 -3.83 -12.48 -4.83
C ASN A 275 -2.89 -13.28 -3.94
N VAL A 276 -3.41 -14.01 -2.95
CA VAL A 276 -2.57 -14.81 -2.05
C VAL A 276 -3.03 -16.26 -2.08
N GLU A 277 -2.07 -17.18 -1.99
CA GLU A 277 -2.29 -18.63 -1.94
C GLU A 277 -1.54 -19.22 -0.73
N ARG A 278 -1.76 -20.49 -0.44
CA ARG A 278 -1.09 -21.22 0.66
C ARG A 278 0.45 -21.10 0.62
N ASP A 279 1.05 -21.22 -0.57
CA ASP A 279 2.50 -21.12 -0.76
C ASP A 279 3.08 -19.80 -0.23
N PHE A 280 2.34 -18.69 -0.37
CA PHE A 280 2.78 -17.41 0.16
C PHE A 280 2.95 -17.45 1.67
N PHE A 281 1.96 -17.97 2.40
CA PHE A 281 2.04 -18.08 3.85
C PHE A 281 3.05 -19.12 4.31
N GLU A 282 3.31 -20.16 3.51
CA GLU A 282 4.38 -21.13 3.77
C GLU A 282 5.77 -20.52 3.68
N ASN A 283 5.96 -19.51 2.81
CA ASN A 283 7.25 -18.85 2.58
C ASN A 283 7.42 -17.51 3.34
N VAL A 284 6.34 -16.87 3.80
CA VAL A 284 6.37 -15.59 4.53
C VAL A 284 5.58 -15.70 5.83
N ARG A 285 6.29 -15.58 6.96
CA ARG A 285 5.75 -15.65 8.32
C ARG A 285 5.81 -14.29 8.99
N ALA A 286 4.84 -14.03 9.86
CA ALA A 286 4.84 -12.83 10.68
C ALA A 286 4.39 -13.06 12.12
N ASP A 287 4.75 -12.15 13.01
CA ASP A 287 4.21 -12.11 14.38
C ASP A 287 2.85 -11.39 14.40
N HIS A 288 2.70 -10.37 13.54
CA HIS A 288 1.47 -9.60 13.35
C HIS A 288 1.03 -9.67 11.89
N TYR A 289 -0.18 -10.18 11.63
CA TYR A 289 -0.83 -10.16 10.33
C TYR A 289 -1.95 -9.13 10.33
N VAL A 290 -1.98 -8.22 9.36
CA VAL A 290 -3.00 -7.17 9.29
C VAL A 290 -3.89 -7.33 8.07
N VAL A 291 -5.20 -7.40 8.32
CA VAL A 291 -6.26 -7.41 7.32
C VAL A 291 -6.93 -6.05 7.30
N SER A 292 -6.65 -5.24 6.27
CA SER A 292 -7.33 -3.97 6.03
C SER A 292 -8.57 -4.18 5.17
N ALA A 293 -9.73 -4.41 5.78
CA ALA A 293 -10.97 -4.67 5.05
C ALA A 293 -12.22 -4.48 5.92
N ASP A 294 -13.38 -4.24 5.29
CA ASP A 294 -14.68 -4.12 5.96
C ASP A 294 -15.62 -5.32 5.72
N GLY A 295 -15.25 -6.28 4.86
CA GLY A 295 -16.09 -7.42 4.52
C GLY A 295 -17.33 -7.12 3.66
N ILE A 296 -17.54 -5.88 3.21
CA ILE A 296 -18.78 -5.44 2.57
C ILE A 296 -18.64 -5.37 1.04
N ARG A 297 -17.74 -4.55 0.51
CA ARG A 297 -17.70 -4.23 -0.94
C ARG A 297 -17.16 -5.40 -1.78
N HIS A 298 -16.10 -6.03 -1.28
CA HIS A 298 -15.37 -7.09 -1.98
C HIS A 298 -15.42 -8.43 -1.24
N HIS A 299 -16.08 -8.47 -0.07
CA HIS A 299 -16.07 -9.62 0.83
C HIS A 299 -14.65 -10.10 1.21
N HIS A 300 -13.71 -9.15 1.26
CA HIS A 300 -12.37 -9.37 1.79
C HIS A 300 -12.38 -9.30 3.33
N PRO A 301 -11.55 -10.09 4.03
CA PRO A 301 -10.72 -11.16 3.49
C PRO A 301 -11.56 -12.37 3.05
N HIS A 302 -11.04 -13.21 2.16
CA HIS A 302 -11.73 -14.47 1.82
C HIS A 302 -11.45 -15.55 2.87
N GLU A 303 -12.41 -16.44 3.11
CA GLU A 303 -12.25 -17.56 4.07
C GLU A 303 -11.06 -18.47 3.73
N ASP A 304 -10.82 -18.71 2.43
CA ASP A 304 -9.68 -19.51 1.98
C ASP A 304 -8.34 -18.86 2.32
N THR A 305 -8.24 -17.53 2.23
CA THR A 305 -7.04 -16.79 2.67
C THR A 305 -6.80 -16.99 4.17
N LEU A 306 -7.83 -16.85 5.00
CA LEU A 306 -7.72 -17.04 6.46
C LEU A 306 -7.31 -18.48 6.80
N ARG A 307 -7.90 -19.45 6.10
CA ARG A 307 -7.55 -20.86 6.21
C ARG A 307 -6.10 -21.12 5.81
N TRP A 308 -5.65 -20.60 4.66
CA TRP A 308 -4.27 -20.75 4.20
C TRP A 308 -3.25 -20.13 5.17
N LEU A 309 -3.55 -18.95 5.72
CA LEU A 309 -2.73 -18.31 6.75
C LEU A 309 -2.57 -19.23 7.97
N VAL A 310 -3.69 -19.68 8.55
CA VAL A 310 -3.66 -20.49 9.77
C VAL A 310 -3.10 -21.90 9.54
N GLU A 311 -3.55 -22.60 8.49
CA GLU A 311 -3.16 -23.99 8.22
C GLU A 311 -1.74 -24.16 7.71
N SER A 312 -1.09 -23.07 7.28
CA SER A 312 0.31 -23.11 6.91
C SER A 312 1.22 -23.11 8.15
N ARG A 313 0.73 -22.74 9.34
CA ARG A 313 1.52 -22.65 10.58
C ARG A 313 1.37 -23.87 11.47
N ASP A 314 2.34 -24.07 12.36
CA ASP A 314 2.24 -25.10 13.40
C ASP A 314 1.19 -24.72 14.46
N GLU A 315 0.68 -25.70 15.20
CA GLU A 315 -0.37 -25.46 16.21
C GLU A 315 0.13 -24.58 17.37
N ASP A 316 1.40 -24.70 17.73
CA ASP A 316 2.02 -24.00 18.85
C ASP A 316 2.58 -22.61 18.47
N ASP A 317 2.51 -22.21 17.19
CA ASP A 317 2.97 -20.90 16.74
C ASP A 317 2.12 -19.78 17.37
N GLU A 318 2.78 -18.85 18.06
CA GLU A 318 2.16 -17.65 18.62
C GLU A 318 2.26 -16.48 17.62
N TYR A 319 1.13 -15.86 17.30
CA TYR A 319 1.02 -14.69 16.43
C TYR A 319 -0.36 -14.05 16.57
N VAL A 320 -0.54 -12.84 16.05
CA VAL A 320 -1.81 -12.11 16.11
C VAL A 320 -2.31 -11.80 14.71
N ILE A 321 -3.60 -12.04 14.48
CA ILE A 321 -4.32 -11.59 13.28
C ILE A 321 -5.17 -10.39 13.65
N HIS A 322 -4.82 -9.24 13.08
CA HIS A 322 -5.44 -7.95 13.29
C HIS A 322 -6.45 -7.67 12.17
N LEU A 323 -7.70 -7.36 12.54
CA LEU A 323 -8.75 -6.88 11.63
C LEU A 323 -8.96 -5.38 11.86
N THR A 324 -8.81 -4.56 10.82
CA THR A 324 -9.02 -3.10 10.93
C THR A 324 -10.48 -2.71 11.15
N ASN A 325 -11.41 -3.62 10.89
CA ASN A 325 -12.85 -3.43 11.07
C ASN A 325 -13.49 -4.72 11.60
N ASP A 326 -14.66 -4.59 12.22
CA ASP A 326 -15.45 -5.75 12.63
C ASP A 326 -16.04 -6.45 11.40
N ILE A 327 -15.55 -7.67 11.15
CA ILE A 327 -15.95 -8.52 10.03
C ILE A 327 -16.45 -9.84 10.62
N ALA A 328 -17.75 -9.91 10.92
CA ALA A 328 -18.34 -11.03 11.66
C ALA A 328 -17.98 -12.41 11.10
N PHE A 329 -18.04 -12.60 9.78
CA PHE A 329 -17.70 -13.89 9.16
C PHE A 329 -16.21 -14.26 9.34
N ALA A 330 -15.30 -13.27 9.26
CA ALA A 330 -13.87 -13.50 9.43
C ALA A 330 -13.56 -13.86 10.89
N THR A 331 -14.18 -13.15 11.85
CA THR A 331 -14.07 -13.46 13.28
C THR A 331 -14.56 -14.88 13.59
N ASP A 332 -15.71 -15.28 13.03
CA ASP A 332 -16.26 -16.64 13.20
C ASP A 332 -15.33 -17.70 12.59
N ALA A 333 -14.81 -17.46 11.38
CA ALA A 333 -13.89 -18.35 10.70
C ALA A 333 -12.57 -18.52 11.49
N LEU A 334 -11.96 -17.42 11.93
CA LEU A 334 -10.74 -17.44 12.73
C LEU A 334 -10.95 -18.10 14.09
N THR A 335 -12.09 -17.85 14.74
CA THR A 335 -12.45 -18.54 16.00
C THR A 335 -12.56 -20.05 15.80
N ALA A 336 -13.12 -20.50 14.67
CA ALA A 336 -13.21 -21.91 14.36
C ALA A 336 -11.83 -22.53 14.06
N LEU A 337 -10.99 -21.81 13.31
CA LEU A 337 -9.62 -22.22 12.96
C LEU A 337 -8.67 -22.22 14.16
N GLY A 338 -8.88 -21.32 15.13
CA GLY A 338 -8.08 -21.20 16.36
C GLY A 338 -8.28 -22.32 17.38
N LYS A 339 -9.22 -23.25 17.14
CA LYS A 339 -9.40 -24.41 18.02
C LYS A 339 -8.15 -25.30 18.01
N ARG A 340 -7.38 -25.24 19.12
CA ARG A 340 -6.09 -25.93 19.33
C ARG A 340 -4.91 -25.26 18.62
N ARG A 341 -4.94 -23.94 18.46
CA ARG A 341 -3.81 -23.15 17.95
C ARG A 341 -3.53 -21.97 18.85
N SER A 342 -2.28 -21.51 18.91
CA SER A 342 -1.81 -20.47 19.84
C SER A 342 -1.86 -19.04 19.30
N PHE A 343 -2.71 -18.76 18.30
CA PHE A 343 -2.84 -17.40 17.74
C PHE A 343 -4.02 -16.64 18.33
N GLU A 344 -3.91 -15.30 18.31
CA GLU A 344 -4.94 -14.38 18.78
C GLU A 344 -5.60 -13.63 17.61
N VAL A 345 -6.84 -13.21 17.82
CA VAL A 345 -7.56 -12.32 16.89
C VAL A 345 -7.80 -11.01 17.60
N ASP A 346 -7.30 -9.93 17.02
CA ASP A 346 -7.48 -8.57 17.51
C ASP A 346 -8.30 -7.78 16.48
N VAL A 347 -9.30 -7.05 16.94
CA VAL A 347 -10.25 -6.33 16.09
C VAL A 347 -10.32 -4.90 16.57
N ARG A 348 -10.05 -3.95 15.68
CA ARG A 348 -10.15 -2.52 16.01
C ARG A 348 -11.54 -2.20 16.56
N PRO A 349 -11.66 -1.64 17.78
CA PRO A 349 -12.93 -1.10 18.24
C PRO A 349 -13.41 0.02 17.33
N ALA A 350 -14.70 0.04 16.98
CA ALA A 350 -15.25 1.07 16.08
C ALA A 350 -15.11 2.50 16.64
N THR A 351 -14.96 2.66 17.96
CA THR A 351 -14.72 3.94 18.65
C THR A 351 -13.29 4.44 18.51
N ASP A 352 -12.35 3.55 18.19
CA ASP A 352 -10.94 3.86 18.20
C ASP A 352 -10.55 4.41 16.82
N PRO A 353 -9.77 5.50 16.77
CA PRO A 353 -9.45 6.15 15.50
C PRO A 353 -8.57 5.30 14.58
N ALA A 354 -7.81 4.37 15.17
CA ALA A 354 -6.89 3.49 14.49
C ALA A 354 -6.69 2.20 15.30
N LEU A 355 -6.28 1.13 14.62
CA LEU A 355 -5.69 -0.06 15.23
C LEU A 355 -4.18 0.18 15.35
N VAL A 356 -3.69 0.26 16.58
CA VAL A 356 -2.27 0.57 16.85
C VAL A 356 -1.51 -0.71 17.13
N ILE A 357 -0.46 -0.98 16.35
CA ILE A 357 0.42 -2.13 16.52
C ILE A 357 1.84 -1.62 16.73
N GLU A 358 2.44 -2.01 17.85
CA GLU A 358 3.82 -1.67 18.20
C GLU A 358 4.71 -2.90 18.05
N VAL A 359 5.79 -2.72 17.30
CA VAL A 359 6.77 -3.75 17.03
C VAL A 359 8.10 -3.34 17.65
N GLY A 360 8.54 -4.17 18.61
CA GLY A 360 9.74 -3.99 19.40
C GLY A 360 9.53 -3.23 20.71
N GLU A 361 10.46 -3.36 21.64
CA GLU A 361 10.39 -2.71 22.95
C GLU A 361 10.77 -1.22 22.86
N GLU A 362 10.16 -0.40 23.71
CA GLU A 362 10.66 0.94 24.02
C GLU A 362 12.01 0.79 24.75
N SER A 363 13.10 1.12 24.06
CA SER A 363 14.47 1.09 24.62
C SER A 363 14.72 2.16 25.66
#